data_AF-A0A4Q2ZRL3-F1
#
_entry.id   AF-A0A4Q2ZRL3-F1
#
_cell.length_a   1.000
_cell.length_b   1.000
_cell.length_c   1.000
_cell.angle_alpha   90.00
_cell.angle_beta   90.00
_cell.angle_gamma   90.00
#
_symmetry.space_group_name_H-M   'P 1'
#
loop_
_entity.id
_entity.type
_entity.pdbx_description
1 polymer ?
#
loop_
_entity_poly.entity_id
_entity_poly.type
_entity_poly.pdbx_seq_one_letter_code
_entity_poly.pdbx_strand_id
1 'polypeptide(L)'
;MGVKQIPLYRFVKWLEWHGLEYQRTKDSHDHYNYPERHPKRLLRTVTVRTKYKDIPILHIHTNLKTMGISKEQFEQEIKGF
;
A
#
# COMPACT_ATOMS: atom_id res chain seq x y z
N MET A 1 -17.83 6.07 -8.61
CA MET A 1 -17.05 7.00 -7.75
C MET A 1 -15.57 6.70 -7.93
N GLY A 2 -14.79 7.67 -8.41
CA GLY A 2 -13.34 7.53 -8.58
C GLY A 2 -12.65 7.52 -7.21
N VAL A 3 -11.56 6.77 -7.09
CA VAL A 3 -10.75 6.77 -5.86
C VAL A 3 -10.27 8.20 -5.66
N LYS A 4 -10.75 8.88 -4.60
CA LYS A 4 -10.27 10.21 -4.22
C LYS A 4 -8.77 10.12 -3.95
N GLN A 5 -8.02 11.20 -4.17
CA GLN A 5 -6.59 11.21 -3.81
C GLN A 5 -6.45 10.91 -2.31
N ILE A 6 -5.68 9.87 -1.98
CA ILE A 6 -5.50 9.39 -0.60
C ILE A 6 -4.16 9.93 -0.11
N PRO A 7 -4.13 10.62 1.04
CA PRO A 7 -2.89 11.05 1.64
C PRO A 7 -1.96 9.87 1.87
N LEU A 8 -0.69 10.03 1.50
CA LEU A 8 0.30 8.96 1.57
C LEU A 8 0.39 8.34 2.96
N TYR A 9 0.37 9.17 4.01
CA TYR A 9 0.48 8.72 5.40
C TYR A 9 -0.66 7.78 5.80
N ARG A 10 -1.88 7.98 5.28
CA ARG A 10 -3.03 7.09 5.55
C ARG A 10 -2.82 5.75 4.88
N PHE A 11 -2.35 5.78 3.64
CA PHE A 11 -2.03 4.56 2.89
C PHE A 11 -0.92 3.76 3.59
N VAL A 12 0.15 4.41 4.03
CA VAL A 12 1.24 3.75 4.77
C VAL A 12 0.72 3.13 6.07
N LYS A 13 -0.05 3.86 6.89
CA LYS A 13 -0.66 3.29 8.10
C LYS A 13 -1.54 2.09 7.81
N TRP A 14 -2.29 2.13 6.72
CA TRP A 14 -3.13 1.02 6.29
C TRP A 14 -2.29 -0.20 5.87
N LEU A 15 -1.14 0.00 5.20
CA LEU A 15 -0.20 -1.09 4.89
C LEU A 15 0.39 -1.71 6.17
N GLU A 16 0.81 -0.88 7.12
CA GLU A 16 1.33 -1.32 8.43
C GLU A 16 0.28 -2.11 9.21
N TRP A 17 -0.99 -1.65 9.19
CA TRP A 17 -2.11 -2.37 9.80
C TRP A 17 -2.35 -3.75 9.16
N HIS A 18 -2.13 -3.86 7.85
CA HIS A 18 -2.16 -5.15 7.14
C HIS A 18 -0.95 -6.04 7.46
N GLY A 19 0.04 -5.56 8.21
CA GLY A 19 1.23 -6.32 8.61
C GLY A 19 2.41 -6.19 7.64
N LEU A 20 2.37 -5.21 6.72
CA LEU A 20 3.49 -4.95 5.82
C LEU A 20 4.50 -4.03 6.51
N GLU A 21 5.78 -4.32 6.31
CA GLU A 21 6.89 -3.53 6.80
C GLU A 21 7.63 -2.88 5.65
N TYR A 22 8.22 -1.72 5.94
CA TYR A 22 9.08 -1.01 5.01
C TYR A 22 10.35 -1.83 4.74
N GLN A 23 10.56 -2.17 3.47
CA GLN A 23 11.82 -2.72 2.98
C GLN A 23 12.59 -1.59 2.31
N ARG A 24 13.68 -1.16 2.96
CA ARG A 24 14.55 -0.09 2.48
C ARG A 24 15.09 -0.41 1.09
N THR A 25 14.87 0.51 0.16
CA THR A 25 15.42 0.44 -1.20
C THR A 25 16.38 1.61 -1.44
N LYS A 26 17.27 1.45 -2.44
CA LYS A 26 18.13 2.54 -2.93
C LYS A 26 17.49 3.32 -4.10
N ASP A 27 16.23 3.03 -4.42
CA ASP A 27 15.57 3.55 -5.63
C ASP A 27 14.61 4.70 -5.30
N SER A 28 14.00 5.31 -6.32
CA SER A 28 12.99 6.38 -6.17
C SER A 28 11.66 5.91 -5.57
N HIS A 29 11.59 4.63 -5.18
CA HIS A 29 10.39 3.91 -4.80
C HIS A 29 10.63 3.13 -3.51
N ASP A 30 9.81 3.41 -2.51
CA ASP A 30 9.77 2.70 -1.24
C ASP A 30 8.99 1.39 -1.42
N HIS A 31 9.57 0.28 -0.95
CA HIS A 31 8.93 -1.03 -1.06
C HIS A 31 8.41 -1.46 0.32
N TYR A 32 7.21 -2.05 0.32
CA TYR A 32 6.58 -2.62 1.50
C TYR A 32 6.29 -4.09 1.23
N ASN A 33 6.59 -4.94 2.20
CA ASN A 33 6.34 -6.37 2.11
C ASN A 33 6.09 -6.97 3.48
N TYR A 34 5.53 -8.17 3.49
CA TYR A 34 5.42 -8.93 4.73
C TYR A 34 6.79 -9.31 5.30
N PRO A 35 6.97 -9.25 6.64
CA PRO A 35 8.18 -9.74 7.31
C PRO A 35 8.47 -11.19 6.93
N GLU A 36 9.72 -11.61 7.11
CA GLU A 36 10.10 -12.99 6.79
C GLU A 36 9.31 -14.05 7.56
N ARG A 37 8.85 -13.70 8.75
CA ARG A 37 8.11 -14.58 9.67
C ARG A 37 6.60 -14.55 9.46
N HIS A 38 6.10 -13.72 8.54
CA HIS A 38 4.66 -13.61 8.32
C HIS A 38 4.14 -14.80 7.51
N PRO A 39 2.96 -15.35 7.83
CA PRO A 39 2.40 -16.52 7.14
C PRO A 39 1.98 -16.21 5.69
N LYS A 40 1.69 -14.94 5.37
CA LYS A 40 1.40 -14.48 4.01
C LYS A 40 2.65 -13.91 3.36
N ARG A 41 2.83 -14.19 2.07
CA ARG A 41 3.85 -13.59 1.20
C ARG A 41 3.18 -12.92 0.01
N LEU A 42 3.67 -11.75 -0.36
CA LEU A 42 3.25 -11.11 -1.60
C LEU A 42 4.10 -11.62 -2.76
N LEU A 43 3.48 -11.81 -3.92
CA LEU A 43 4.18 -12.16 -5.16
C LEU A 43 5.08 -11.03 -5.67
N ARG A 44 4.75 -9.79 -5.29
CA ARG A 44 5.50 -8.56 -5.59
C ARG A 44 5.46 -7.65 -4.37
N THR A 45 6.46 -6.79 -4.21
CA THR A 45 6.42 -5.77 -3.16
C THR A 45 5.36 -4.71 -3.48
N VAL A 46 4.74 -4.15 -2.45
CA VAL A 46 3.91 -2.94 -2.57
C VAL A 46 4.83 -1.76 -2.78
N THR A 47 4.57 -0.96 -3.82
CA THR A 47 5.43 0.17 -4.16
C THR A 47 4.75 1.48 -3.80
N VAL A 48 5.44 2.29 -3.01
CA VAL A 48 5.00 3.59 -2.51
C VAL A 48 6.04 4.63 -2.92
N ARG A 49 5.61 5.85 -3.23
CA ARG A 49 6.53 6.93 -3.59
C ARG A 49 6.41 8.06 -2.58
N THR A 50 7.31 8.08 -1.60
CA THR A 50 7.29 9.03 -0.48
C THR A 50 7.47 10.50 -0.87
N LYS A 51 7.96 10.77 -2.09
CA LYS A 51 8.07 12.12 -2.63
C LYS A 51 6.72 12.82 -2.80
N TYR A 52 5.63 12.08 -2.95
CA TYR A 52 4.29 12.66 -3.18
C TYR A 52 3.51 12.77 -1.87
N LYS A 53 2.72 13.84 -1.76
CA LYS A 53 1.79 14.03 -0.63
C LYS A 53 0.65 13.02 -0.65
N ASP A 54 0.24 12.60 -1.85
CA ASP A 54 -0.87 11.69 -2.10
C ASP A 54 -0.41 10.51 -2.93
N ILE A 55 -0.97 9.34 -2.69
CA ILE A 55 -0.67 8.16 -3.50
C ILE A 55 -1.39 8.26 -4.85
N PRO A 56 -0.67 8.10 -5.99
CA PRO A 56 -1.32 8.08 -7.29
C PRO A 56 -2.32 6.93 -7.42
N ILE A 57 -3.45 7.17 -8.08
CA ILE A 57 -4.53 6.19 -8.25
C ILE A 57 -4.04 4.88 -8.91
N LEU A 58 -3.12 4.99 -9.87
CA LEU A 58 -2.52 3.82 -10.53
C LEU A 58 -1.75 2.93 -9.55
N HIS A 59 -1.01 3.54 -8.60
CA HIS A 59 -0.25 2.79 -7.59
C HIS A 59 -1.21 2.05 -6.65
N ILE A 60 -2.32 2.68 -6.26
CA ILE A 60 -3.35 2.01 -5.45
C ILE A 60 -3.84 0.76 -6.19
N HIS A 61 -4.25 0.87 -7.45
CA HIS A 61 -4.79 -0.27 -8.19
C HIS A 61 -3.80 -1.45 -8.28
N THR A 62 -2.54 -1.17 -8.59
CA THR A 62 -1.51 -2.21 -8.66
C THR A 62 -1.20 -2.81 -7.29
N ASN A 63 -1.14 -1.98 -6.24
CA ASN A 63 -0.87 -2.44 -4.88
C ASN A 63 -2.00 -3.31 -4.34
N LEU A 64 -3.26 -2.92 -4.57
CA LEU A 64 -4.44 -3.71 -4.21
C LEU A 64 -4.44 -5.07 -4.91
N LYS A 65 -4.10 -5.11 -6.21
CA LYS A 65 -3.95 -6.37 -6.94
C LYS A 65 -2.85 -7.25 -6.36
N THR A 66 -1.72 -6.67 -5.96
CA THR A 66 -0.62 -7.38 -5.29
C THR A 66 -1.04 -7.98 -3.95
N MET A 67 -1.86 -7.26 -3.17
CA MET A 67 -2.37 -7.71 -1.87
C MET A 67 -3.59 -8.63 -1.97
N GLY A 68 -4.18 -8.78 -3.15
CA GLY A 68 -5.43 -9.53 -3.35
C GLY A 68 -6.66 -8.86 -2.71
N ILE A 69 -6.62 -7.54 -2.52
CA ILE A 69 -7.68 -6.77 -1.88
C ILE A 69 -8.54 -6.11 -2.96
N SER A 70 -9.86 -6.19 -2.80
CA SER A 70 -10.79 -5.54 -3.73
C SER A 70 -10.80 -4.02 -3.50
N LYS A 71 -11.12 -3.25 -4.54
CA LYS A 71 -11.26 -1.79 -4.42
C LYS A 71 -12.29 -1.40 -3.35
N GLU A 72 -13.41 -2.12 -3.30
CA GLU A 72 -14.49 -1.84 -2.34
C GLU A 72 -14.04 -2.08 -0.90
N GLN A 73 -13.32 -3.17 -0.65
CA GLN A 73 -12.73 -3.45 0.66
C GLN A 73 -11.76 -2.34 1.08
N PHE A 74 -10.86 -1.93 0.17
CA PHE A 74 -9.94 -0.84 0.44
C PHE A 74 -10.66 0.49 0.75
N GLU A 75 -11.69 0.85 -0.01
CA GLU A 75 -12.47 2.09 0.20
C GLU A 75 -13.23 2.08 1.54
N GLN A 76 -13.54 0.90 2.10
CA GLN A 76 -14.11 0.76 3.43
C GLN A 76 -13.03 0.86 4.51
N GLU A 77 -11.93 0.13 4.37
CA GLU A 77 -10.84 0.08 5.35
C GLU A 77 -10.13 1.43 5.50
N ILE A 78 -9.83 2.11 4.39
CA ILE A 78 -9.06 3.36 4.40
C ILE A 78 -9.80 4.53 5.06
N LYS A 79 -11.13 4.44 5.23
CA LYS A 79 -11.91 5.45 5.96
C LYS A 79 -11.58 5.46 7.46
N GLY A 80 -11.03 4.37 7.99
CA GLY A 80 -10.62 4.26 9.39
C GLY A 80 -9.26 4.90 9.71
N PHE A 81 -8.55 5.42 8.70
CA PHE A 81 -7.22 6.02 8.80
C PHE A 81 -7.22 7.48 8.34
#